data_AF-A0A919DNJ4-F1
#
_entry.id   AF-A0A919DNJ4-F1
#
_cell.length_a   1.000
_cell.length_b   1.000
_cell.length_c   1.000
_cell.angle_alpha   90.00
_cell.angle_beta   90.00
_cell.angle_gamma   90.00
#
_symmetry.space_group_name_H-M   'P 1'
#
loop_
_entity.id
_entity.type
_entity.pdbx_description
1 polymer ?
#
loop_
_entity_poly.entity_id
_entity_poly.type
_entity_poly.pdbx_seq_one_letter_code
_entity_poly.pdbx_strand_id
1 'polypeptide(L)'
;MTSTTGESVVVSRRIGAPAGDIFRILADPGRHADLDGSGMLRGGVSGAVVSGVGDVFVMRMHYERYGDDEMHNHVVEYEPDRRIGWEPRPVAGTPTPPRPGPRGATGGSSTWSRTGPGRRS
;
A
#
# COMPACT_ATOMS: atom_id res chain seq x y z
N MET A 1 23.43 20.56 8.97
CA MET A 1 22.56 19.37 9.12
C MET A 1 21.21 19.73 8.54
N THR A 2 20.87 19.27 7.34
CA THR A 2 19.54 19.47 6.74
C THR A 2 18.66 18.30 7.13
N SER A 3 17.77 18.52 8.11
CA SER A 3 16.72 17.55 8.42
C SER A 3 15.71 17.56 7.29
N THR A 4 15.75 16.53 6.43
CA THR A 4 14.71 16.31 5.40
C THR A 4 13.39 16.02 6.11
N THR A 5 12.53 17.03 6.27
CA THR A 5 11.17 16.84 6.74
C THR A 5 10.40 16.07 5.66
N GLY A 6 10.23 14.76 5.86
CA GLY A 6 9.37 13.94 5.01
C GLY A 6 7.92 14.39 5.12
N GLU A 7 7.28 14.69 3.99
CA GLU A 7 5.87 15.03 3.96
C GLU A 7 5.03 13.75 4.13
N SER A 8 4.26 13.65 5.22
CA SER A 8 3.32 12.55 5.43
C SER A 8 1.90 12.99 5.05
N VAL A 9 1.21 12.14 4.28
CA VAL A 9 -0.19 12.36 3.90
C VAL A 9 -1.03 11.28 4.56
N VAL A 10 -2.01 11.69 5.36
CA VAL A 10 -2.97 10.78 6.01
C VAL A 10 -4.37 11.09 5.49
N VAL A 11 -5.04 10.06 4.99
CA VAL A 11 -6.43 10.11 4.54
C VAL A 11 -7.27 9.12 5.32
N SER A 12 -8.53 9.49 5.61
CA SER A 12 -9.47 8.62 6.32
C SER A 12 -10.82 8.61 5.63
N ARG A 13 -11.48 7.45 5.64
CA ARG A 13 -12.82 7.26 5.09
C ARG A 13 -13.58 6.25 5.95
N ARG A 14 -14.86 6.53 6.22
CA ARG A 14 -15.74 5.59 6.89
C ARG A 14 -16.31 4.59 5.88
N ILE A 15 -16.12 3.30 6.15
CA ILE A 15 -16.62 2.19 5.33
C ILE A 15 -17.62 1.41 6.17
N GLY A 16 -18.83 1.19 5.63
CA GLY A 16 -19.91 0.44 6.30
C GLY A 16 -19.72 -1.08 6.24
N ALA A 17 -18.53 -1.58 6.52
CA ALA A 17 -18.19 -3.01 6.50
C ALA A 17 -17.48 -3.42 7.80
N PRO A 18 -17.57 -4.69 8.22
CA PRO A 18 -16.74 -5.22 9.30
C PRO A 18 -15.26 -5.01 8.97
N ALA A 19 -14.46 -4.54 9.92
CA ALA A 19 -13.06 -4.28 9.58
C ALA A 19 -12.24 -5.54 9.32
N GLY A 20 -12.71 -6.73 9.70
CA GLY A 20 -12.10 -7.99 9.26
C GLY A 20 -12.29 -8.27 7.77
N ASP A 21 -13.43 -7.87 7.18
CA ASP A 21 -13.61 -7.96 5.73
C ASP A 21 -12.70 -7.00 4.97
N ILE A 22 -12.53 -5.78 5.51
CA ILE A 22 -11.59 -4.80 4.97
C ILE A 22 -10.16 -5.35 5.08
N PHE A 23 -9.80 -5.84 6.27
CA PHE A 23 -8.47 -6.38 6.54
C PHE A 23 -8.13 -7.55 5.61
N ARG A 24 -9.07 -8.48 5.39
CA ARG A 24 -8.87 -9.61 4.48
C ARG A 24 -8.60 -9.19 3.04
N ILE A 25 -9.22 -8.10 2.57
CA ILE A 25 -8.93 -7.55 1.24
C ILE A 25 -7.53 -6.92 1.22
N LEU A 26 -7.18 -6.17 2.27
CA LEU A 26 -5.87 -5.53 2.37
C LEU A 26 -4.72 -6.53 2.58
N ALA A 27 -4.97 -7.66 3.23
CA ALA A 27 -4.00 -8.73 3.41
C ALA A 27 -3.83 -9.59 2.15
N ASP A 28 -4.70 -9.48 1.16
CA ASP A 28 -4.66 -10.25 -0.09
C ASP A 28 -4.19 -9.37 -1.26
N PRO A 29 -2.90 -9.44 -1.65
CA PRO A 29 -2.35 -8.66 -2.76
C PRO A 29 -3.04 -8.95 -4.10
N GLY A 30 -3.62 -10.14 -4.27
CA GLY A 30 -4.38 -10.50 -5.46
C GLY A 30 -5.62 -9.62 -5.65
N ARG A 31 -6.16 -9.07 -4.56
CA ARG A 31 -7.36 -8.20 -4.56
C ARG A 31 -7.03 -6.71 -4.52
N HIS A 32 -5.77 -6.33 -4.44
CA HIS A 32 -5.38 -4.91 -4.42
C HIS A 32 -5.72 -4.20 -5.73
N ALA A 33 -5.74 -4.92 -6.86
CA ALA A 33 -6.20 -4.35 -8.13
C ALA A 33 -7.67 -3.91 -8.09
N ASP A 34 -8.54 -4.58 -7.31
CA ASP A 34 -9.94 -4.18 -7.11
C ASP A 34 -10.07 -2.83 -6.38
N LEU A 35 -9.04 -2.46 -5.61
CA LEU A 35 -8.98 -1.22 -4.83
C LEU A 35 -8.23 -0.11 -5.58
N ASP A 36 -7.67 -0.41 -6.75
CA ASP A 36 -6.83 0.53 -7.48
C ASP A 36 -7.66 1.57 -8.24
N GLY A 37 -7.73 2.78 -7.70
CA GLY A 37 -8.33 3.92 -8.40
C GLY A 37 -7.43 4.54 -9.48
N SER A 38 -6.17 4.11 -9.60
CA SER A 38 -5.21 4.69 -10.56
C SER A 38 -5.14 3.94 -11.89
N GLY A 39 -5.57 2.67 -11.94
CA GLY A 39 -5.48 1.80 -13.11
C GLY A 39 -4.06 1.31 -13.42
N MET A 40 -3.09 1.57 -12.54
CA MET A 40 -1.69 1.18 -12.71
C MET A 40 -1.41 -0.22 -12.17
N LEU A 41 -2.20 -0.73 -11.21
CA LEU A 41 -2.01 -2.07 -10.65
C LEU A 41 -2.48 -3.14 -11.64
N ARG A 42 -1.59 -4.10 -11.89
CA ARG A 42 -1.89 -5.30 -12.69
C ARG A 42 -2.10 -6.55 -11.82
N GLY A 43 -2.00 -6.41 -10.50
CA GLY A 43 -2.22 -7.46 -9.51
C GLY A 43 -0.94 -7.95 -8.82
N GLY A 44 -1.10 -8.74 -7.76
CA GLY A 44 0.00 -9.38 -7.05
C GLY A 44 0.70 -10.44 -7.92
N VAL A 45 2.03 -10.48 -7.87
CA VAL A 45 2.84 -11.53 -8.54
C VAL A 45 2.66 -12.88 -7.85
N SER A 46 2.48 -12.86 -6.53
CA SER A 46 2.21 -14.05 -5.71
C SER A 46 0.77 -14.04 -5.20
N GLY A 47 0.14 -15.21 -5.15
CA GLY A 47 -1.16 -15.40 -4.47
C GLY A 47 -1.01 -15.56 -2.95
N ALA A 48 0.13 -15.18 -2.38
CA ALA A 48 0.40 -15.30 -0.97
C ALA A 48 -0.32 -14.17 -0.21
N VAL A 49 -1.14 -14.56 0.76
CA VAL A 49 -1.81 -13.64 1.68
C VAL A 49 -0.79 -13.20 2.73
N VAL A 50 -0.75 -11.90 3.02
CA VAL A 50 0.02 -11.34 4.13
C VAL A 50 -0.47 -11.93 5.45
N SER A 51 0.45 -12.48 6.21
CA SER A 51 0.22 -13.20 7.46
C SER A 51 0.93 -12.58 8.66
N GLY A 52 1.93 -11.74 8.44
CA GLY A 52 2.67 -11.10 9.52
C GLY A 52 3.68 -10.03 9.06
N VAL A 53 4.30 -9.40 10.06
CA VAL A 53 5.46 -8.50 9.84
C VAL A 53 6.63 -9.30 9.27
N GLY A 54 7.33 -8.73 8.29
CA GLY A 54 8.43 -9.37 7.57
C GLY A 54 8.03 -10.03 6.26
N ASP A 55 6.72 -10.23 6.03
CA ASP A 55 6.22 -10.70 4.74
C ASP A 55 6.53 -9.68 3.64
N VAL A 56 6.80 -10.19 2.43
CA VAL A 56 7.02 -9.37 1.25
C VAL A 56 6.07 -9.82 0.16
N PHE A 57 5.26 -8.89 -0.34
CA PHE A 57 4.42 -9.13 -1.50
C PHE A 57 4.83 -8.22 -2.65
N VAL A 58 4.78 -8.74 -3.86
CA VAL A 58 5.18 -8.01 -5.06
C VAL A 58 3.95 -7.65 -5.86
N MET A 59 3.82 -6.37 -6.20
CA MET A 59 2.74 -5.87 -7.06
C MET A 59 3.29 -5.58 -8.45
N ARG A 60 2.64 -6.10 -9.49
CA ARG A 60 2.90 -5.67 -10.87
C ARG A 60 2.22 -4.33 -11.11
N MET A 61 2.98 -3.42 -11.67
CA MET A 61 2.58 -2.06 -12.03
C MET A 61 2.72 -1.91 -13.54
N HIS A 62 1.83 -1.17 -14.16
CA HIS A 62 1.97 -0.74 -15.55
C HIS A 62 1.88 0.77 -15.62
N TYR A 63 2.92 1.37 -16.17
CA TYR A 63 2.99 2.80 -16.43
C TYR A 63 2.96 3.01 -17.95
N GLU A 64 1.98 3.74 -18.48
CA GLU A 64 1.81 3.92 -19.93
C GLU A 64 3.10 4.38 -20.66
N ARG A 65 3.92 5.22 -20.01
CA ARG A 65 5.16 5.74 -20.61
C ARG A 65 6.41 4.91 -20.33
N TYR A 66 6.36 3.95 -19.39
CA TYR A 66 7.54 3.22 -18.90
C TYR A 66 7.41 1.69 -19.02
N GLY A 67 6.23 1.19 -19.35
CA GLY A 67 5.94 -0.22 -19.44
C GLY A 67 5.66 -0.84 -18.07
N ASP A 68 5.88 -2.14 -17.99
CA ASP A 68 5.64 -2.95 -16.80
C ASP A 68 6.78 -2.82 -15.78
N ASP A 69 6.43 -2.76 -14.51
CA ASP A 69 7.36 -2.68 -13.38
C ASP A 69 6.85 -3.54 -12.22
N GLU A 70 7.73 -3.85 -11.28
CA GLU A 70 7.41 -4.62 -10.07
C GLU A 70 7.79 -3.82 -8.82
N MET A 71 6.88 -3.80 -7.85
CA MET A 71 7.09 -3.12 -6.57
C MET A 71 7.07 -4.13 -5.44
N HIS A 72 8.17 -4.24 -4.70
CA HIS A 72 8.26 -5.10 -3.52
C HIS A 72 7.72 -4.33 -2.32
N ASN A 73 6.70 -4.85 -1.63
CA ASN A 73 6.11 -4.22 -0.45
C ASN A 73 6.46 -5.06 0.77
N HIS A 74 7.25 -4.48 1.68
CA HIS A 74 7.66 -5.13 2.91
C HIS A 74 6.69 -4.79 4.03
N VAL A 75 6.07 -5.78 4.64
CA VAL A 75 5.11 -5.58 5.74
C VAL A 75 5.88 -5.23 7.01
N VAL A 76 5.63 -4.02 7.53
CA VAL A 76 6.28 -3.47 8.72
C VAL A 76 5.35 -3.41 9.93
N GLU A 77 4.04 -3.46 9.70
CA GLU A 77 3.02 -3.50 10.74
C GLU A 77 1.94 -4.53 10.40
N TYR A 78 1.56 -5.35 11.38
CA TYR A 78 0.49 -6.34 11.22
C TYR A 78 -0.19 -6.64 12.56
N GLU A 79 -1.45 -6.24 12.67
CA GLU A 79 -2.38 -6.60 13.74
C GLU A 79 -3.71 -7.04 13.09
N PRO A 80 -4.08 -8.32 13.20
CA PRO A 80 -5.31 -8.85 12.60
C PRO A 80 -6.53 -7.97 12.87
N ASP A 81 -7.31 -7.70 11.82
CA ASP A 81 -8.56 -6.92 11.84
C ASP A 81 -8.46 -5.48 12.38
N ARG A 82 -7.23 -4.98 12.58
CA ARG A 82 -6.96 -3.69 13.24
C ARG A 82 -5.95 -2.82 12.52
N ARG A 83 -4.79 -3.34 12.09
CA ARG A 83 -3.71 -2.54 11.49
C ARG A 83 -2.87 -3.37 10.53
N ILE A 84 -2.58 -2.83 9.36
CA ILE A 84 -1.64 -3.44 8.40
C ILE A 84 -0.87 -2.31 7.73
N GLY A 85 0.44 -2.44 7.63
CA GLY A 85 1.27 -1.43 6.98
C GLY A 85 2.49 -2.01 6.29
N TRP A 86 2.87 -1.40 5.17
CA TRP A 86 3.97 -1.85 4.33
C TRP A 86 4.80 -0.71 3.75
N GLU A 87 6.07 -1.01 3.46
CA GLU A 87 7.04 -0.14 2.82
C GLU A 87 7.32 -0.62 1.38
N PRO A 88 6.95 0.17 0.36
CA PRO A 88 7.33 -0.08 -1.02
C PRO A 88 8.83 0.12 -1.22
N ARG A 89 9.48 -0.87 -1.84
CA ARG A 89 10.88 -0.85 -2.24
C ARG A 89 10.97 -1.20 -3.73
N PRO A 90 11.56 -0.31 -4.56
CA PRO A 90 11.84 -0.62 -5.96
C PRO A 90 12.76 -1.83 -6.05
N VAL A 91 12.56 -2.66 -7.09
CA VAL A 91 13.51 -3.71 -7.43
C VAL A 91 14.81 -3.07 -7.90
N ALA A 92 15.94 -3.55 -7.38
CA ALA A 92 17.25 -3.05 -7.78
C ALA A 92 17.46 -3.30 -9.28
N GLY A 93 17.65 -2.22 -10.06
CA GLY A 93 17.88 -2.27 -11.50
C GLY A 93 16.74 -1.73 -12.36
N THR A 94 15.53 -1.52 -11.81
CA THR A 94 14.47 -0.85 -12.56
C THR A 94 14.57 0.66 -12.40
N PRO A 95 14.56 1.46 -13.49
CA PRO A 95 14.49 2.91 -13.37
C PRO A 95 13.16 3.28 -12.73
N THR A 96 13.17 3.68 -11.45
CA THR A 96 11.97 4.19 -10.78
C THR A 96 11.41 5.35 -11.60
N PRO A 97 10.22 5.23 -12.18
CA PRO A 97 9.66 6.33 -12.94
C PRO A 97 9.42 7.53 -12.00
N PRO A 98 9.75 8.77 -12.41
CA PRO A 98 9.37 9.96 -11.68
C PRO A 98 7.85 9.96 -11.55
N ARG A 99 7.39 9.86 -10.30
CA ARG A 99 5.97 9.89 -9.95
C ARG A 99 5.35 11.18 -10.49
N PRO A 100 4.15 11.16 -11.08
CA PRO A 100 3.44 12.39 -11.41
C PRO A 100 3.19 13.16 -10.10
N GLY A 101 3.75 14.38 -9.99
CA GLY A 101 3.73 15.18 -8.75
C GLY A 101 2.35 15.80 -8.43
N PRO A 102 2.24 16.71 -7.43
CA PRO A 102 3.24 17.10 -6.44
C PRO A 102 2.89 16.61 -5.04
N ARG A 103 3.89 16.06 -4.33
CA ARG A 103 4.19 16.13 -2.88
C ARG A 103 5.19 15.02 -2.55
N GLY A 104 6.25 15.39 -1.85
CA GLY A 104 7.50 14.67 -1.78
C GLY A 104 7.43 13.41 -0.91
N ALA A 105 6.85 12.33 -1.43
CA ALA A 105 6.90 11.02 -0.78
C ALA A 105 8.16 10.26 -1.22
N THR A 106 9.31 10.64 -0.65
CA THR A 106 10.50 9.80 -0.57
C THR A 106 10.12 8.58 0.29
N GLY A 107 10.10 7.37 -0.27
CA GLY A 107 9.85 6.13 0.51
C GLY A 107 8.62 6.19 1.41
N GLY A 108 7.43 6.30 0.83
CA GLY A 108 6.20 6.35 1.62
C GLY A 108 5.77 4.97 2.09
N SER A 109 5.72 4.73 3.40
CA SER A 109 4.99 3.59 3.96
C SER A 109 3.49 3.82 3.82
N SER A 110 2.74 2.76 3.56
CA SER A 110 1.28 2.78 3.56
C SER A 110 0.80 2.04 4.79
N THR A 111 -0.05 2.68 5.59
CA THR A 111 -0.61 2.06 6.80
C THR A 111 -2.12 2.24 6.83
N TRP A 112 -2.83 1.13 6.97
CA TRP A 112 -4.23 1.11 7.29
C TRP A 112 -4.41 0.82 8.78
N SER A 113 -5.33 1.53 9.42
CA SER A 113 -5.77 1.20 10.77
C SER A 113 -7.25 1.46 10.96
N ARG A 114 -7.92 0.62 11.75
CA ARG A 114 -9.29 0.86 12.18
C ARG A 114 -9.31 2.06 13.12
N THR A 115 -9.93 3.16 12.68
CA THR A 115 -10.31 4.26 13.58
C THR A 115 -11.53 3.82 14.40
N GLY A 116 -11.54 4.16 15.70
CA GLY A 116 -12.56 3.73 16.67
C GLY A 116 -14.00 4.05 16.22
N PRO A 117 -15.03 3.48 16.88
CA PRO A 117 -16.41 3.64 16.43
C PRO A 117 -16.75 5.12 16.34
N GLY A 118 -16.95 5.62 15.12
CA GLY A 118 -17.45 6.97 14.90
C GLY A 118 -18.76 7.09 15.66
N ARG A 119 -18.80 8.00 16.65
CA ARG A 119 -20.03 8.33 17.37
C ARG A 119 -21.10 8.59 16.32
N ARG A 120 -22.13 7.74 16.31
CA ARG A 120 -23.40 8.08 15.68
C ARG A 120 -23.94 9.24 16.50
N SER A 121 -24.12 10.39 15.86
CA SER A 121 -25.05 11.42 16.34
C SER A 121 -26.47 10.98 16.02
#